data_AF-S9VY80-F1
#
_entry.id   AF-S9VY80-F1
#
_cell.length_a   1.000
_cell.length_b   1.000
_cell.length_c   1.000
_cell.angle_alpha   90.00
_cell.angle_beta   90.00
_cell.angle_gamma   90.00
#
_symmetry.space_group_name_H-M   'P 1'
#
loop_
_entity.id
_entity.type
_entity.pdbx_description
1 polymer ?
#
loop_
_entity_poly.entity_id
_entity_poly.type
_entity_poly.pdbx_seq_one_letter_code
_entity_poly.pdbx_strand_id
1 'polypeptide(L)'
;MNSEYSHLFERLNEQLNQVEEILQPLKDSESIFDLVEEKDDLEQAKQYVSLSYAINSALYSYYKLHGASTNEASIMSELQRVKQYVGKIKHAEKQVQPNSEEKNDQRPKVAKEAASRIIKHHT
;
A
#
# COMPACT_ATOMS: atom_id res chain seq x y z
N MET A 1 8.51 -40.03 -1.39
CA MET A 1 8.44 -38.72 -0.71
C MET A 1 7.86 -38.96 0.68
N ASN A 2 8.39 -38.31 1.71
CA ASN A 2 7.87 -38.45 3.09
C ASN A 2 6.44 -37.88 3.14
N SER A 3 5.46 -38.72 3.53
CA SER A 3 4.03 -38.36 3.62
C SER A 3 3.76 -37.13 4.51
N GLU A 4 4.65 -36.90 5.47
CA GLU A 4 4.59 -35.81 6.44
C GLU A 4 4.57 -34.41 5.82
N TYR A 5 5.18 -34.21 4.64
CA TYR A 5 5.26 -32.90 4.00
C TYR A 5 4.27 -32.70 2.83
N SER A 6 3.51 -33.72 2.45
CA SER A 6 2.57 -33.65 1.31
C SER A 6 1.60 -32.48 1.44
N HIS A 7 1.02 -32.33 2.62
CA HIS A 7 0.06 -31.28 2.93
C HIS A 7 0.65 -29.86 2.79
N LEU A 8 1.96 -29.67 3.02
CA LEU A 8 2.61 -28.37 2.84
C LEU A 8 2.78 -28.03 1.36
N PHE A 9 3.10 -29.02 0.53
CA PHE A 9 3.22 -28.83 -0.92
C PHE A 9 1.87 -28.59 -1.57
N GLU A 10 0.84 -29.33 -1.17
CA GLU A 10 -0.54 -29.11 -1.61
C GLU A 10 -0.99 -27.68 -1.28
N ARG A 11 -0.78 -27.24 -0.03
CA ARG A 11 -1.11 -25.87 0.38
C ARG A 11 -0.33 -24.82 -0.40
N LEU A 12 0.98 -25.03 -0.61
CA LEU A 12 1.79 -24.11 -1.40
C LEU A 12 1.27 -24.01 -2.84
N ASN A 13 0.92 -25.14 -3.45
CA ASN A 13 0.37 -25.18 -4.80
C ASN A 13 -0.98 -24.44 -4.90
N GLU A 14 -1.87 -24.62 -3.93
CA GLU A 14 -3.13 -23.88 -3.86
C GLU A 14 -2.90 -22.37 -3.73
N GLN A 15 -1.96 -21.95 -2.87
CA GLN A 15 -1.63 -20.54 -2.70
C GLN A 15 -1.02 -19.93 -3.98
N LEU A 16 -0.19 -20.68 -4.71
CA LEU A 16 0.37 -20.25 -5.98
C LEU A 16 -0.73 -20.10 -7.05
N ASN A 17 -1.68 -21.04 -7.13
CA ASN A 17 -2.81 -20.94 -8.05
C ASN A 17 -3.66 -19.69 -7.79
N GLN A 18 -3.93 -19.38 -6.52
CA GLN A 18 -4.68 -18.16 -6.15
C GLN A 18 -3.95 -16.89 -6.56
N VAL A 19 -2.62 -16.84 -6.37
CA VAL A 19 -1.81 -15.69 -6.80
C VAL A 19 -1.83 -15.58 -8.32
N GLU A 20 -1.71 -16.69 -9.04
CA GLU A 20 -1.76 -16.69 -10.50
C GLU A 20 -3.12 -16.22 -11.04
N GLU A 21 -4.23 -16.59 -10.38
CA GLU A 21 -5.58 -16.13 -10.72
C GLU A 21 -5.72 -14.61 -10.54
N ILE A 22 -5.25 -14.07 -9.41
CA ILE A 22 -5.30 -12.63 -9.12
C ILE A 22 -4.45 -11.82 -10.13
N LEU A 23 -3.36 -12.40 -10.62
CA LEU A 23 -2.46 -11.75 -11.58
C LEU A 23 -2.87 -11.94 -13.05
N GLN A 24 -3.94 -12.69 -13.36
CA GLN A 24 -4.41 -12.87 -14.74
C GLN A 24 -4.65 -11.55 -15.49
N PRO A 25 -5.26 -10.50 -14.89
CA PRO A 25 -5.46 -9.24 -15.60
C PRO A 25 -4.17 -8.60 -16.11
N LEU A 26 -3.01 -8.88 -15.49
CA LEU A 26 -1.70 -8.39 -15.96
C LEU A 26 -1.20 -9.11 -17.21
N LYS A 27 -1.66 -10.35 -17.44
CA LYS A 27 -1.31 -11.13 -18.64
C LYS A 27 -2.09 -10.65 -19.85
N ASP A 28 -3.32 -10.19 -19.63
CA ASP A 28 -4.23 -9.73 -20.69
C ASP A 28 -4.00 -8.24 -21.05
N SER A 29 -3.37 -7.46 -20.15
CA SER A 29 -3.00 -6.07 -20.40
C SER A 29 -1.66 -5.95 -21.15
N GLU A 30 -1.57 -5.04 -22.13
CA GLU A 30 -0.28 -4.70 -22.75
C GLU A 30 0.62 -3.91 -21.79
N SER A 31 0.03 -3.12 -20.89
CA SER A 31 0.74 -2.32 -19.91
C SER A 31 0.04 -2.24 -18.55
N ILE A 32 0.83 -2.04 -17.49
CA ILE A 32 0.30 -1.75 -16.15
C ILE A 32 -0.48 -0.44 -16.10
N PHE A 33 -0.18 0.50 -17.00
CA PHE A 33 -0.87 1.79 -17.09
C PHE A 33 -2.34 1.60 -17.49
N ASP A 34 -2.62 0.62 -18.34
CA ASP A 34 -3.97 0.32 -18.82
C ASP A 34 -4.87 -0.17 -17.66
N LEU A 35 -4.29 -0.92 -16.71
CA LEU A 35 -5.02 -1.42 -15.53
C LEU A 35 -5.36 -0.35 -14.49
N VAL A 36 -4.87 0.87 -14.69
CA VAL A 36 -5.06 1.98 -13.76
C VAL A 36 -5.51 3.28 -14.44
N GLU A 37 -5.70 3.28 -15.76
CA GLU A 37 -6.03 4.47 -16.54
C GLU A 37 -7.32 5.17 -16.06
N GLU A 38 -8.34 4.39 -15.70
CA GLU A 38 -9.63 4.92 -15.22
C GLU A 38 -9.67 5.20 -13.70
N LYS A 39 -8.56 5.00 -12.98
CA LYS A 39 -8.49 5.15 -11.52
C LYS A 39 -8.03 6.55 -11.12
N ASP A 40 -8.50 7.03 -9.97
CA ASP A 40 -7.97 8.25 -9.38
C ASP A 40 -6.49 8.07 -8.96
N ASP A 41 -5.73 9.17 -8.89
CA ASP A 41 -4.28 9.12 -8.60
C ASP A 41 -3.93 8.31 -7.35
N LEU A 42 -4.80 8.33 -6.35
CA LEU A 42 -4.58 7.67 -5.07
C LEU A 42 -4.77 6.15 -5.19
N GLU A 43 -5.77 5.73 -5.93
CA GLU A 43 -6.08 4.34 -6.23
C GLU A 43 -5.06 3.77 -7.22
N GLN A 44 -4.56 4.56 -8.18
CA GLN A 44 -3.41 4.20 -9.00
C GLN A 44 -2.18 3.92 -8.11
N ALA A 45 -1.87 4.84 -7.17
CA ALA A 45 -0.73 4.68 -6.26
C ALA A 45 -0.83 3.40 -5.42
N LYS A 46 -2.03 3.06 -4.91
CA LYS A 46 -2.27 1.79 -4.20
C LYS A 46 -2.03 0.58 -5.09
N GLN A 47 -2.51 0.60 -6.33
CA GLN A 47 -2.30 -0.50 -7.26
C GLN A 47 -0.80 -0.73 -7.52
N TYR A 48 -0.05 0.34 -7.80
CA TYR A 48 1.40 0.24 -8.06
C TYR A 48 2.19 -0.28 -6.86
N VAL A 49 1.87 0.20 -5.65
CA VAL A 49 2.54 -0.26 -4.42
C VAL A 49 2.14 -1.70 -4.08
N SER A 50 0.89 -2.10 -4.35
CA SER A 50 0.43 -3.48 -4.15
C SER A 50 1.12 -4.45 -5.11
N LEU A 51 1.26 -4.08 -6.38
CA LEU A 51 2.00 -4.88 -7.35
C LEU A 51 3.48 -5.00 -6.98
N SER A 52 4.09 -3.87 -6.57
CA SER A 52 5.47 -3.87 -6.07
C SER A 52 5.63 -4.79 -4.86
N TYR A 53 4.68 -4.78 -3.93
CA TYR A 53 4.68 -5.69 -2.78
C TYR A 53 4.57 -7.16 -3.21
N ALA A 54 3.67 -7.47 -4.16
CA ALA A 54 3.48 -8.83 -4.67
C ALA A 54 4.76 -9.40 -5.29
N ILE A 55 5.44 -8.61 -6.14
CA ILE A 55 6.71 -9.01 -6.78
C ILE A 55 7.79 -9.27 -5.73
N ASN A 56 7.99 -8.34 -4.80
CA ASN A 56 9.00 -8.50 -3.75
C ASN A 56 8.70 -9.68 -2.83
N SER A 57 7.43 -9.93 -2.54
CA SER A 57 6.99 -11.07 -1.72
C SER A 57 7.20 -12.41 -2.44
N ALA A 58 6.91 -12.48 -3.73
CA ALA A 58 7.16 -13.67 -4.54
C ALA A 58 8.66 -13.97 -4.62
N LEU A 59 9.49 -12.94 -4.84
CA LEU A 59 10.94 -13.09 -4.87
C LEU A 59 11.53 -13.50 -3.51
N TYR A 60 10.99 -12.95 -2.41
CA TYR A 60 11.35 -13.39 -1.06
C TYR A 60 11.00 -14.87 -0.83
N SER A 61 9.81 -15.30 -1.23
CA SER A 61 9.39 -16.71 -1.16
C SER A 61 10.28 -17.62 -2.00
N TYR A 62 10.69 -17.18 -3.18
CA TYR A 62 11.64 -17.89 -4.04
C TYR A 62 13.00 -18.10 -3.34
N TYR A 63 13.56 -17.05 -2.74
CA TYR A 63 14.82 -17.15 -1.98
C TYR A 63 14.70 -18.09 -0.78
N LYS A 64 13.57 -18.05 -0.07
CA LYS A 64 13.29 -18.99 1.03
C LYS A 64 13.28 -20.44 0.55
N LEU A 65 12.65 -20.71 -0.59
CA LEU A 65 12.57 -22.06 -1.15
C LEU A 65 13.93 -22.61 -1.56
N HIS A 66 14.86 -21.73 -1.97
CA HIS A 66 16.24 -22.09 -2.34
C HIS A 66 17.21 -22.12 -1.15
N GLY A 67 16.71 -21.92 0.09
CA GLY A 67 17.55 -21.97 1.29
C GLY A 67 18.52 -20.79 1.42
N ALA A 68 18.33 -19.70 0.68
CA ALA A 68 19.20 -18.53 0.75
C ALA A 68 18.94 -17.70 2.03
N SER A 69 20.01 -17.07 2.57
CA SER A 69 19.92 -16.17 3.72
C SER A 69 19.16 -14.89 3.35
N THR A 70 17.84 -14.87 3.56
CA THR A 70 17.01 -13.68 3.29
C THR A 70 17.32 -12.49 4.19
N ASN A 71 18.15 -12.65 5.21
CA ASN A 71 18.51 -11.60 6.17
C ASN A 71 19.66 -10.71 5.68
N GLU A 72 20.41 -11.13 4.65
CA GLU A 72 21.59 -10.41 4.14
C GLU A 72 21.33 -9.72 2.80
N ALA A 73 20.18 -9.98 2.15
CA ALA A 73 19.93 -9.59 0.77
C ALA A 73 19.14 -8.28 0.63
N SER A 74 19.42 -7.55 -0.47
CA SER A 74 18.73 -6.33 -0.93
C SER A 74 17.20 -6.41 -0.90
N ILE A 75 16.61 -7.61 -0.89
CA ILE A 75 15.15 -7.81 -0.84
C ILE A 75 14.50 -7.26 0.44
N MET A 76 15.18 -7.30 1.59
CA MET A 76 14.64 -6.75 2.83
C MET A 76 14.56 -5.22 2.79
N SER A 77 15.55 -4.56 2.18
CA SER A 77 15.49 -3.12 1.94
C SER A 77 14.38 -2.75 0.95
N GLU A 78 14.13 -3.58 -0.06
CA GLU A 78 13.02 -3.36 -1.00
C GLU A 78 11.66 -3.48 -0.30
N LEU A 79 11.46 -4.51 0.53
CA LEU A 79 10.24 -4.67 1.34
C LEU A 79 10.05 -3.49 2.31
N GLN A 80 11.14 -3.01 2.92
CA GLN A 80 11.09 -1.82 3.77
C GLN A 80 10.72 -0.56 2.97
N ARG A 81 11.24 -0.42 1.75
CA ARG A 81 10.85 0.68 0.84
C ARG A 81 9.37 0.62 0.51
N VAL A 82 8.84 -0.55 0.16
CA VAL A 82 7.40 -0.75 -0.09
C VAL A 82 6.57 -0.36 1.12
N LYS A 83 6.97 -0.77 2.33
CA LYS A 83 6.30 -0.37 3.58
C LYS A 83 6.26 1.15 3.78
N GLN A 84 7.34 1.85 3.44
CA GLN A 84 7.38 3.32 3.50
C GLN A 84 6.39 3.94 2.50
N TYR A 85 6.27 3.40 1.28
CA TYR A 85 5.31 3.90 0.29
C TYR A 85 3.85 3.66 0.70
N VAL A 86 3.54 2.50 1.30
CA VAL A 86 2.22 2.27 1.93
C VAL A 86 1.94 3.34 3.00
N GLY A 87 2.95 3.69 3.81
CA GLY A 87 2.85 4.77 4.79
C GLY A 87 2.53 6.14 4.16
N LYS A 88 3.18 6.49 3.05
CA LYS A 88 2.93 7.74 2.31
C LYS A 88 1.50 7.79 1.75
N ILE A 89 1.02 6.69 1.17
CA ILE A 89 -0.34 6.58 0.63
C ILE A 89 -1.37 6.76 1.76
N LYS A 90 -1.20 6.05 2.88
CA LYS A 90 -2.10 6.19 4.06
C LYS A 90 -2.13 7.61 4.60
N HIS A 91 -0.99 8.31 4.58
CA HIS A 91 -0.94 9.71 4.97
C HIS A 91 -1.74 10.60 4.01
N ALA A 92 -1.59 10.39 2.70
CA ALA A 92 -2.32 11.13 1.68
C ALA A 92 -3.85 10.87 1.76
N GLU A 93 -4.28 9.62 1.95
CA GLU A 93 -5.70 9.26 2.15
C GLU A 93 -6.34 10.06 3.28
N LYS A 94 -5.65 10.16 4.43
CA LYS A 94 -6.12 10.92 5.60
C LYS A 94 -6.21 12.43 5.35
N GLN A 95 -5.43 12.97 4.40
CA GLN A 95 -5.50 14.38 4.03
C GLN A 95 -6.67 14.67 3.08
N VAL A 96 -6.98 13.74 2.17
CA VAL A 96 -8.06 13.84 1.18
C VAL A 96 -9.45 13.60 1.78
N GLN A 97 -9.56 12.83 2.88
CA GLN A 97 -10.82 12.60 3.60
C GLN A 97 -10.88 13.36 4.95
N PRO A 98 -11.22 14.67 4.95
CA PRO A 98 -11.26 15.49 6.17
C PRO A 98 -12.44 15.21 7.12
N ASN A 99 -13.36 14.29 6.77
CA ASN A 99 -14.60 14.04 7.52
C ASN A 99 -14.56 12.84 8.47
N SER A 100 -13.40 12.17 8.65
CA SER A 100 -13.25 11.26 9.78
C SER A 100 -13.05 12.10 11.05
N GLU A 101 -13.83 11.79 12.08
CA GLU A 101 -14.20 12.59 13.26
C GLU A 101 -13.03 13.03 14.18
N GLU A 102 -11.78 12.85 13.76
CA GLU A 102 -10.57 13.19 14.53
C GLU A 102 -10.08 14.64 14.36
N LYS A 103 -10.70 15.46 13.49
CA LYS A 103 -10.27 16.85 13.19
C LYS A 103 -11.10 17.97 13.85
N ASN A 104 -11.56 17.81 15.09
CA ASN A 104 -12.15 18.95 15.81
C ASN A 104 -11.08 19.98 16.30
N ASP A 105 -9.79 19.65 16.26
CA ASP A 105 -8.73 20.51 16.84
C ASP A 105 -7.82 21.24 15.81
N GLN A 106 -8.06 21.08 14.50
CA GLN A 106 -7.26 21.70 13.44
C GLN A 106 -7.98 22.78 12.63
N ARG A 107 -9.19 23.19 13.03
CA ARG A 107 -9.73 24.45 12.49
C ARG A 107 -8.85 25.57 13.03
N PRO A 108 -8.32 26.49 12.18
CA PRO A 108 -7.59 27.63 12.70
C PRO A 108 -8.50 28.34 13.71
N LYS A 109 -8.08 28.40 14.98
CA LYS A 109 -8.84 29.06 16.03
C LYS A 109 -9.05 30.50 15.58
N VAL A 110 -10.30 30.85 15.29
CA VAL A 110 -10.66 32.22 14.94
C VAL A 110 -10.17 33.12 16.07
N ALA A 111 -9.33 34.11 15.75
CA ALA A 111 -8.75 35.03 16.72
C ALA A 111 -9.85 35.98 17.22
N LYS A 112 -10.66 35.50 18.18
CA LYS A 112 -11.82 36.21 18.73
C LYS A 112 -11.45 37.58 19.27
N GLU A 113 -10.28 37.71 19.90
CA GLU A 113 -9.77 38.97 20.43
C GLU A 113 -9.50 40.00 19.33
N ALA A 114 -8.93 39.58 18.19
CA ALA A 114 -8.70 40.46 17.05
C ALA A 114 -10.03 40.89 16.42
N ALA A 115 -10.97 39.95 16.24
CA ALA A 115 -12.31 40.25 15.74
C ALA A 115 -13.06 41.25 16.64
N SER A 116 -12.98 41.09 17.97
CA SER A 116 -13.58 42.03 18.92
C SER A 116 -12.95 43.43 18.88
N ARG A 117 -11.65 43.55 18.60
CA ARG A 117 -10.99 44.87 18.44
C ARG A 117 -11.45 45.58 17.17
N ILE A 118 -11.61 44.86 16.07
CA ILE A 118 -12.09 45.42 14.79
C ILE A 118 -13.52 45.94 14.94
N ILE A 119 -14.41 45.16 15.55
CA ILE A 119 -15.82 45.57 15.75
C ILE A 119 -15.92 46.82 16.64
N LYS A 120 -15.11 46.91 17.70
CA LYS A 120 -15.08 48.08 18.60
C LYS A 120 -14.52 49.35 17.96
N HIS A 121 -13.74 49.25 16.89
CA HIS A 121 -13.14 50.41 16.23
C HIS A 121 -13.97 50.88 15.02
N HIS A 122 -14.96 50.09 14.59
CA HIS A 122 -15.81 50.37 13.44
C HIS A 122 -17.27 50.69 13.81
N THR A 123 -17.59 50.70 15.10
CA THR A 123 -18.87 51.15 15.68
C THR A 123 -18.57 52.27 16.65
#